data_AF-A0AAF0S514-F1
#
_entry.id   AF-A0AAF0S514-F1
#
_cell.length_a   1.000
_cell.length_b   1.000
_cell.length_c   1.000
_cell.angle_alpha   90.00
_cell.angle_beta   90.00
_cell.angle_gamma   90.00
#
_symmetry.space_group_name_H-M   'P 1'
#
loop_
_entity.id
_entity.type
_entity.pdbx_description
1 polymer ?
#
loop_
_entity_poly.entity_id
_entity_poly.type
_entity_poly.pdbx_seq_one_letter_code
_entity_poly.pdbx_strand_id
1 'polypeptide(L)'
;MVQWRCAEGHTWNATVKNRALRNSGCGTCQRARASAKKRQPSPGASFADLHPDLARDWHPTMNAPLSPSDINPTTHDKYWWVCTGCAQPTSASAARKVAGLKSCGVCNNKRVVQGVNDLASQFPGLLDEWDYVKNAASPSETFCRTSDSVWWRCRTCGHSWAATVGGRVHAKGKGCLACSKRGFDQFGRGVVYFLKHPLLNAYKVGITGSNDRRIQAFAGQGWTLVFREDFARGADALEVETAVHRWWRKDLNLPVWLAFSDIGKLGGHTETICADELSEFEVISRIKAEAKRVLAGREALSENTAAAA
;
A
#
# COMPACT_ATOMS: atom_id res chain seq x y z
N MET A 1 6.66 -48.83 -49.91
CA MET A 1 6.17 -47.57 -49.30
C MET A 1 7.00 -46.43 -49.87
N VAL A 2 6.41 -45.27 -50.17
CA VAL A 2 7.11 -44.10 -50.71
C VAL A 2 7.00 -42.96 -49.70
N GLN A 3 8.07 -42.19 -49.51
CA GLN A 3 8.07 -40.99 -48.68
C GLN A 3 7.64 -39.78 -49.52
N TRP A 4 6.65 -39.03 -49.04
CA TRP A 4 6.06 -37.87 -49.71
C TRP A 4 6.35 -36.60 -48.90
N ARG A 5 6.40 -35.45 -49.57
CA ARG A 5 6.52 -34.12 -48.97
C ARG A 5 5.40 -33.21 -49.48
N CYS A 6 4.79 -32.40 -48.62
CA CYS A 6 3.77 -31.41 -49.02
C CYS A 6 4.40 -30.03 -49.22
N ALA A 7 3.61 -29.06 -49.71
CA ALA A 7 4.05 -27.67 -49.90
C ALA A 7 4.54 -27.02 -48.60
N GLU A 8 3.94 -27.37 -47.45
CA GLU A 8 4.35 -26.92 -46.10
C GLU A 8 5.61 -27.65 -45.58
N GLY A 9 6.27 -28.48 -46.38
CA GLY A 9 7.51 -29.18 -46.01
C GLY A 9 7.35 -30.45 -45.17
N HIS A 10 6.14 -30.77 -44.69
CA HIS A 10 5.90 -31.99 -43.90
C HIS A 10 6.08 -33.26 -44.73
N THR A 11 6.70 -34.29 -44.14
CA THR A 11 6.93 -35.59 -44.77
C THR A 11 6.07 -36.71 -44.19
N TRP A 12 5.59 -37.64 -45.01
CA TRP A 12 4.86 -38.84 -44.57
C TRP A 12 5.05 -40.03 -45.52
N ASN A 13 4.80 -41.25 -45.04
CA ASN A 13 4.91 -42.47 -45.86
C ASN A 13 3.53 -42.93 -46.37
N ALA A 14 3.42 -43.22 -47.66
CA ALA A 14 2.23 -43.80 -48.28
C ALA A 14 2.59 -44.59 -49.55
N THR A 15 1.73 -45.54 -49.95
CA THR A 15 1.87 -46.21 -51.26
C THR A 15 1.37 -45.32 -52.38
N VAL A 16 1.93 -45.46 -53.59
CA VAL A 16 1.47 -44.74 -54.78
C VAL A 16 -0.02 -44.99 -55.03
N LYS A 17 -0.50 -46.24 -54.86
CA LYS A 17 -1.91 -46.61 -54.95
C LYS A 17 -2.81 -45.78 -54.02
N ASN A 18 -2.44 -45.63 -52.75
CA ASN A 18 -3.23 -44.84 -51.79
C ASN A 18 -3.20 -43.34 -52.10
N ARG A 19 -2.10 -42.83 -52.65
CA ARG A 19 -1.98 -41.43 -53.06
C ARG A 19 -2.83 -41.10 -54.28
N ALA A 20 -2.85 -42.00 -55.27
CA ALA A 20 -3.61 -41.81 -56.51
C ALA A 20 -5.12 -42.07 -56.34
N LEU A 21 -5.51 -43.13 -55.61
CA LEU A 21 -6.90 -43.58 -55.55
C LEU A 21 -7.68 -43.10 -54.32
N ARG A 22 -7.00 -42.77 -53.22
CA ARG A 22 -7.66 -42.41 -51.93
C ARG A 22 -7.34 -40.99 -51.48
N ASN A 23 -6.62 -40.22 -52.29
CA ASN A 23 -6.15 -38.87 -51.99
C ASN A 23 -5.54 -38.75 -50.57
N SER A 24 -4.78 -39.77 -50.14
CA SER A 24 -4.18 -39.80 -48.80
C SER A 24 -3.13 -38.69 -48.66
N GLY A 25 -3.53 -37.54 -48.13
CA GLY A 25 -2.69 -36.34 -48.04
C GLY A 25 -1.83 -36.28 -46.77
N CYS A 26 -1.22 -35.12 -46.55
CA CYS A 26 -0.46 -34.85 -45.33
C CYS A 26 -1.38 -34.83 -44.11
N GLY A 27 -1.22 -35.80 -43.20
CA GLY A 27 -2.02 -35.89 -41.97
C GLY A 27 -1.84 -34.70 -41.03
N THR A 28 -0.68 -34.03 -41.05
CA THR A 28 -0.46 -32.78 -40.29
C THR A 28 -1.30 -31.63 -40.83
N CYS A 29 -1.26 -31.40 -42.15
CA CYS A 29 -2.10 -30.38 -42.80
C CYS A 29 -3.59 -30.69 -42.65
N GLN A 30 -3.99 -31.97 -42.75
CA GLN A 30 -5.39 -32.37 -42.55
C GLN A 30 -5.88 -32.10 -41.13
N ARG A 31 -5.07 -32.44 -40.11
CA ARG A 31 -5.38 -32.11 -38.70
C ARG A 31 -5.44 -30.61 -38.48
N ALA A 32 -4.52 -29.84 -39.05
CA ALA A 32 -4.54 -28.37 -38.96
C ALA A 32 -5.82 -27.78 -39.57
N ARG A 33 -6.24 -28.23 -40.76
CA ARG A 33 -7.51 -27.82 -41.41
C ARG A 33 -8.73 -28.21 -40.58
N ALA A 34 -8.75 -29.43 -40.04
CA ALA A 34 -9.84 -29.89 -39.18
C ALA A 34 -9.93 -29.05 -37.89
N SER A 35 -8.78 -28.73 -37.27
CA SER A 35 -8.73 -27.85 -36.09
C SER A 35 -9.16 -26.42 -36.41
N ALA A 36 -8.76 -25.86 -37.56
CA ALA A 36 -9.19 -24.53 -37.99
C ALA A 36 -10.71 -24.49 -38.21
N LYS A 37 -11.29 -25.52 -38.85
CA LYS A 37 -12.74 -25.65 -39.02
C LYS A 37 -13.49 -25.75 -37.69
N LYS A 38 -12.93 -26.45 -36.69
CA LYS A 38 -13.52 -26.53 -35.33
C LYS A 38 -13.46 -25.21 -34.56
N ARG A 39 -12.53 -24.31 -34.89
CA ARG A 39 -12.43 -23.00 -34.24
C ARG A 39 -13.49 -22.01 -34.72
N GLN A 40 -14.02 -22.22 -35.92
CA GLN A 40 -15.11 -21.42 -36.46
C GLN A 40 -16.43 -21.75 -35.74
N PRO A 41 -17.22 -20.75 -35.35
CA PRO A 41 -18.52 -20.98 -34.75
C PRO A 41 -19.51 -21.55 -35.78
N SER A 42 -20.43 -22.39 -35.32
CA SER A 42 -21.60 -22.76 -36.11
C SER A 42 -22.49 -21.54 -36.36
N PRO A 43 -23.31 -21.51 -37.44
CA PRO A 43 -24.26 -20.43 -37.67
C PRO A 43 -25.14 -20.16 -36.43
N GLY A 44 -25.18 -18.92 -35.96
CA GLY A 44 -25.94 -18.50 -34.77
C GLY A 44 -25.30 -18.86 -33.42
N ALA A 45 -24.08 -19.40 -33.41
CA ALA A 45 -23.36 -19.80 -32.20
C ALA A 45 -22.07 -18.99 -31.96
N SER A 46 -21.86 -17.89 -32.69
CA SER A 46 -20.70 -17.04 -32.47
C SER A 46 -20.80 -16.27 -31.15
N PHE A 47 -19.69 -15.68 -30.71
CA PHE A 47 -19.70 -14.80 -29.54
C PHE A 47 -20.66 -13.62 -29.72
N ALA A 48 -20.71 -13.03 -30.93
CA ALA A 48 -21.64 -11.94 -31.24
C ALA A 48 -23.12 -12.37 -31.13
N ASP A 49 -23.44 -13.58 -31.58
CA ASP A 49 -24.82 -14.10 -31.57
C ASP A 49 -25.31 -14.40 -30.15
N LEU A 50 -24.45 -15.02 -29.33
CA LEU A 50 -24.80 -15.52 -28.00
C LEU A 50 -24.59 -14.49 -26.88
N HIS A 51 -23.68 -13.52 -27.07
CA HIS A 51 -23.33 -12.50 -26.07
C HIS A 51 -23.18 -11.11 -26.70
N PRO A 52 -24.25 -10.55 -27.31
CA PRO A 52 -24.20 -9.27 -28.01
C PRO A 52 -23.85 -8.09 -27.08
N ASP A 53 -24.20 -8.18 -25.80
CA ASP A 53 -23.84 -7.24 -24.74
C ASP A 53 -22.34 -7.21 -24.48
N LEU A 54 -21.70 -8.38 -24.39
CA LEU A 54 -20.25 -8.49 -24.19
C LEU A 54 -19.45 -8.21 -25.47
N ALA A 55 -20.06 -8.42 -26.65
CA ALA A 55 -19.42 -8.14 -27.93
C ALA A 55 -19.12 -6.65 -28.12
N ARG A 56 -19.88 -5.77 -27.45
CA ARG A 56 -19.63 -4.32 -27.41
C ARG A 56 -18.30 -3.96 -26.76
N ASP A 57 -17.79 -4.84 -25.92
CA ASP A 57 -16.49 -4.66 -25.27
C ASP A 57 -15.33 -5.10 -26.16
N TRP A 58 -15.57 -5.55 -27.40
CA TRP A 58 -14.49 -5.93 -28.32
C TRP A 58 -13.59 -4.74 -28.64
N HIS A 59 -12.28 -4.93 -28.61
CA HIS A 59 -11.36 -3.84 -28.98
C HIS A 59 -11.43 -3.58 -30.49
N PRO A 60 -11.61 -2.31 -30.94
CA PRO A 60 -11.92 -1.99 -32.34
C PRO A 60 -10.81 -2.35 -33.33
N THR A 61 -9.54 -2.31 -32.92
CA THR A 61 -8.39 -2.44 -33.84
C THR A 61 -7.39 -3.56 -33.49
N MET A 62 -7.39 -4.09 -32.26
CA MET A 62 -6.31 -4.96 -31.76
C MET A 62 -6.53 -6.44 -32.05
N ASN A 63 -7.69 -6.81 -32.58
CA ASN A 63 -8.00 -8.19 -32.94
C ASN A 63 -8.06 -8.41 -34.45
N ALA A 64 -7.78 -7.39 -35.26
CA ALA A 64 -7.83 -7.50 -36.72
C ALA A 64 -6.95 -8.69 -37.20
N PRO A 65 -7.45 -9.54 -38.12
CA PRO A 65 -8.68 -9.38 -38.91
C PRO A 65 -9.96 -9.96 -38.28
N LEU A 66 -9.91 -10.42 -37.03
CA LEU A 66 -11.03 -11.11 -36.38
C LEU A 66 -12.08 -10.14 -35.81
N SER A 67 -13.33 -10.58 -35.85
CA SER A 67 -14.49 -9.97 -35.21
C SER A 67 -15.11 -10.91 -34.16
N PRO A 68 -16.02 -10.42 -33.31
CA PRO A 68 -16.78 -11.27 -32.39
C PRO A 68 -17.60 -12.37 -33.09
N SER A 69 -17.93 -12.20 -34.39
CA SER A 69 -18.64 -13.21 -35.18
C SER A 69 -17.76 -14.39 -35.61
N ASP A 70 -16.43 -14.25 -35.52
CA ASP A 70 -15.48 -15.27 -35.98
C ASP A 70 -15.06 -16.27 -34.89
N ILE A 71 -15.52 -16.08 -33.65
CA ILE A 71 -15.03 -16.82 -32.48
C ILE A 71 -16.15 -17.55 -31.73
N ASN A 72 -15.81 -18.71 -31.18
CA ASN A 72 -16.67 -19.46 -30.26
C ASN A 72 -16.61 -18.85 -28.84
N PRO A 73 -17.73 -18.71 -28.11
CA PRO A 73 -17.71 -18.09 -26.78
C PRO A 73 -17.02 -18.90 -25.71
N THR A 74 -16.86 -20.21 -25.92
CA THR A 74 -16.15 -21.12 -25.01
C THR A 74 -14.65 -21.19 -25.25
N THR A 75 -14.11 -20.47 -26.25
CA THR A 75 -12.66 -20.54 -26.51
C THR A 75 -11.83 -19.97 -25.36
N HIS A 76 -10.67 -20.61 -25.15
CA HIS A 76 -9.64 -20.16 -24.21
C HIS A 76 -8.59 -19.27 -24.88
N ASP A 77 -8.68 -19.05 -26.19
CA ASP A 77 -7.85 -18.08 -26.91
C ASP A 77 -8.11 -16.67 -26.36
N LYS A 78 -7.06 -15.87 -26.22
CA LYS A 78 -7.12 -14.52 -25.66
C LYS A 78 -7.35 -13.49 -26.76
N TYR A 79 -8.24 -12.55 -26.48
CA TYR A 79 -8.55 -11.41 -27.34
C TYR A 79 -8.47 -10.12 -26.53
N TRP A 80 -8.37 -9.00 -27.25
CA TRP A 80 -8.38 -7.67 -26.68
C TRP A 80 -9.82 -7.15 -26.53
N TRP A 81 -10.11 -6.66 -25.34
CA TRP A 81 -11.40 -6.07 -24.97
C TRP A 81 -11.16 -4.66 -24.42
N VAL A 82 -12.13 -3.77 -24.58
CA VAL A 82 -12.22 -2.51 -23.86
C VAL A 82 -12.81 -2.80 -22.47
N CYS A 83 -12.14 -2.35 -21.42
CA CYS A 83 -12.67 -2.51 -20.06
C CYS A 83 -13.81 -1.54 -19.81
N THR A 84 -14.97 -2.05 -19.41
CA THR A 84 -16.15 -1.22 -19.07
C THR A 84 -15.93 -0.30 -17.86
N GLY A 85 -15.01 -0.64 -16.95
CA GLY A 85 -14.75 0.15 -15.75
C GLY A 85 -13.75 1.30 -15.92
N CYS A 86 -12.85 1.24 -16.90
CA CYS A 86 -11.80 2.25 -17.08
C CYS A 86 -11.47 2.58 -18.55
N ALA A 87 -12.21 2.03 -19.51
CA ALA A 87 -12.00 2.16 -20.95
C ALA A 87 -10.64 1.69 -21.48
N GLN A 88 -9.77 1.11 -20.64
CA GLN A 88 -8.45 0.65 -21.06
C GLN A 88 -8.48 -0.73 -21.72
N PRO A 89 -7.59 -1.00 -22.71
CA PRO A 89 -7.47 -2.32 -23.31
C PRO A 89 -7.07 -3.38 -22.28
N THR A 90 -7.77 -4.51 -22.31
CA THR A 90 -7.51 -5.69 -21.47
C THR A 90 -7.52 -6.97 -22.32
N SER A 91 -6.66 -7.92 -22.00
CA SER A 91 -6.59 -9.21 -22.69
C SER A 91 -7.23 -10.31 -21.84
N ALA A 92 -8.23 -10.99 -22.38
CA ALA A 92 -8.89 -12.14 -21.75
C ALA A 92 -9.43 -13.11 -22.79
N SER A 93 -9.65 -14.36 -22.40
CA SER A 93 -10.35 -15.30 -23.28
C SER A 93 -11.84 -15.04 -23.31
N ALA A 94 -12.49 -15.42 -24.42
CA ALA A 94 -13.94 -15.32 -24.57
C ALA A 94 -14.67 -16.05 -23.42
N ALA A 95 -14.23 -17.26 -23.07
CA ALA A 95 -14.83 -18.03 -21.97
C ALA A 95 -14.78 -17.29 -20.62
N ARG A 96 -13.68 -16.59 -20.31
CA ARG A 96 -13.56 -15.82 -19.06
C ARG A 96 -14.40 -14.54 -19.08
N LYS A 97 -14.57 -13.94 -20.27
CA LYS A 97 -15.43 -12.77 -20.47
C LYS A 97 -16.89 -13.14 -20.20
N VAL A 98 -17.37 -14.27 -20.74
CA VAL A 98 -18.71 -14.82 -20.47
C VAL A 98 -18.90 -15.15 -18.99
N ALA A 99 -17.89 -15.73 -18.33
CA ALA A 99 -17.94 -16.01 -16.90
C ALA A 99 -17.87 -14.76 -16.00
N GLY A 100 -17.79 -13.55 -16.54
CA GLY A 100 -17.76 -12.30 -15.77
C GLY A 100 -16.47 -12.09 -14.95
N LEU A 101 -15.39 -12.82 -15.27
CA LEU A 101 -14.15 -12.76 -14.50
C LEU A 101 -13.39 -11.45 -14.78
N LYS A 102 -13.23 -10.61 -13.76
CA LYS A 102 -12.50 -9.33 -13.84
C LYS A 102 -11.01 -9.57 -14.14
N SER A 103 -10.57 -9.18 -15.34
CA SER A 103 -9.20 -9.38 -15.83
C SER A 103 -8.41 -8.09 -16.04
N CYS A 104 -9.05 -6.92 -15.91
CA CYS A 104 -8.40 -5.65 -16.21
C CYS A 104 -7.25 -5.36 -15.23
N GLY A 105 -6.03 -5.28 -15.75
CA GLY A 105 -4.84 -4.96 -14.96
C GLY A 105 -4.86 -3.54 -14.37
N VAL A 106 -5.57 -2.61 -15.01
CA VAL A 106 -5.69 -1.21 -14.53
C VAL A 106 -6.64 -1.15 -13.33
N CYS A 107 -7.81 -1.77 -13.43
CA CYS A 107 -8.77 -1.82 -12.31
C CYS A 107 -8.26 -2.65 -11.12
N ASN A 108 -7.43 -3.67 -11.37
CA ASN A 108 -6.92 -4.59 -10.36
C ASN A 108 -5.51 -4.22 -9.82
N ASN A 109 -5.07 -2.95 -9.96
CA ASN A 109 -3.77 -2.48 -9.46
C ASN A 109 -2.54 -3.28 -9.95
N LYS A 110 -2.59 -3.83 -11.17
CA LYS A 110 -1.43 -4.47 -11.81
C LYS A 110 -0.68 -3.53 -12.76
N ARG A 111 -1.31 -2.41 -13.14
CA ARG A 111 -0.75 -1.40 -14.04
C ARG A 111 -1.29 -0.02 -13.67
N VAL A 112 -0.39 0.95 -13.50
CA VAL A 112 -0.75 2.37 -13.35
C VAL A 112 -0.81 2.99 -14.75
N VAL A 113 -1.86 3.77 -14.99
CA VAL A 113 -2.10 4.54 -16.21
C VAL A 113 -2.46 5.95 -15.79
N GLN A 114 -1.61 6.89 -16.19
CA GLN A 114 -1.81 8.32 -15.93
C GLN A 114 -3.14 8.81 -16.52
N GLY A 115 -3.87 9.63 -15.76
CA GLY A 115 -5.21 10.10 -16.09
C GLY A 115 -6.33 9.13 -15.71
N VAL A 116 -6.01 7.88 -15.35
CA VAL A 116 -7.02 6.83 -15.14
C VAL A 116 -7.04 6.33 -13.71
N ASN A 117 -5.90 5.90 -13.17
CA ASN A 117 -5.84 5.29 -11.83
C ASN A 117 -4.63 5.73 -10.99
N ASP A 118 -3.89 6.74 -11.45
CA ASP A 118 -2.81 7.38 -10.71
C ASP A 118 -3.34 8.32 -9.62
N LEU A 119 -2.51 8.57 -8.60
CA LEU A 119 -2.86 9.43 -7.48
C LEU A 119 -3.07 10.89 -7.91
N ALA A 120 -2.24 11.41 -8.82
CA ALA A 120 -2.30 12.80 -9.24
C ALA A 120 -3.63 13.17 -9.90
N SER A 121 -4.11 12.30 -10.79
CA SER A 121 -5.35 12.54 -11.53
C SER A 121 -6.59 12.26 -10.69
N GLN A 122 -6.54 11.24 -9.83
CA GLN A 122 -7.70 10.83 -9.03
C GLN A 122 -7.88 11.65 -7.75
N PHE A 123 -6.78 12.14 -7.14
CA PHE A 123 -6.80 12.86 -5.87
C PHE A 123 -5.81 14.05 -5.87
N PRO A 124 -6.03 15.07 -6.73
CA PRO A 124 -5.11 16.20 -6.85
C PRO A 124 -4.90 16.97 -5.54
N GLY A 125 -5.90 17.01 -4.65
CA GLY A 125 -5.79 17.68 -3.35
C GLY A 125 -4.76 17.05 -2.39
N LEU A 126 -4.36 15.79 -2.62
CA LEU A 126 -3.33 15.11 -1.84
C LEU A 126 -1.90 15.45 -2.31
N LEU A 127 -1.74 16.06 -3.48
CA LEU A 127 -0.43 16.41 -4.05
C LEU A 127 0.31 17.48 -3.26
N ASP A 128 -0.44 18.39 -2.66
CA ASP A 128 0.09 19.42 -1.76
C ASP A 128 0.68 18.82 -0.47
N GLU A 129 0.32 17.57 -0.17
CA GLU A 129 0.84 16.83 0.97
C GLU A 129 1.85 15.75 0.56
N TRP A 130 2.27 15.68 -0.70
CA TRP A 130 3.30 14.75 -1.14
C TRP A 130 4.70 15.27 -0.79
N ASP A 131 5.56 14.42 -0.22
CA ASP A 131 6.97 14.78 -0.02
C ASP A 131 7.79 14.43 -1.27
N TYR A 132 7.97 15.41 -2.17
CA TYR A 132 8.72 15.25 -3.42
C TYR A 132 10.23 15.03 -3.22
N VAL A 133 10.76 15.29 -2.02
CA VAL A 133 12.18 15.08 -1.72
C VAL A 133 12.42 13.65 -1.25
N LYS A 134 11.52 13.10 -0.43
CA LYS A 134 11.68 11.77 0.16
C LYS A 134 11.14 10.62 -0.68
N ASN A 135 10.22 10.88 -1.59
CA ASN A 135 9.67 9.85 -2.47
C ASN A 135 10.41 9.80 -3.79
N ALA A 136 10.84 8.60 -4.19
CA ALA A 136 11.44 8.38 -5.51
C ALA A 136 10.39 8.35 -6.64
N ALA A 137 9.21 7.80 -6.37
CA ALA A 137 8.12 7.76 -7.36
C ALA A 137 7.31 9.06 -7.34
N SER A 138 6.82 9.46 -8.52
CA SER A 138 5.89 10.59 -8.61
C SER A 138 4.45 10.17 -8.30
N PRO A 139 3.58 11.11 -7.89
CA PRO A 139 2.15 10.84 -7.73
C PRO A 139 1.45 10.35 -9.00
N SER A 140 1.93 10.75 -10.19
CA SER A 140 1.42 10.30 -11.50
C SER A 140 1.80 8.86 -11.84
N GLU A 141 2.84 8.32 -11.19
CA GLU A 141 3.28 6.92 -11.36
C GLU A 141 2.76 6.03 -10.22
N THR A 142 2.10 6.62 -9.22
CA THR A 142 1.64 5.92 -8.03
C THR A 142 0.16 5.58 -8.15
N PHE A 143 -0.20 4.30 -7.97
CA PHE A 143 -1.61 3.90 -7.93
C PHE A 143 -2.33 4.53 -6.75
N CYS A 144 -3.48 5.17 -7.00
CA CYS A 144 -4.18 5.97 -5.99
C CYS A 144 -4.70 5.18 -4.77
N ARG A 145 -4.82 3.86 -4.85
CA ARG A 145 -5.28 3.01 -3.74
C ARG A 145 -4.25 1.97 -3.31
N THR A 146 -2.97 2.21 -3.58
CA THR A 146 -1.92 1.27 -3.15
C THR A 146 -1.83 1.21 -1.63
N SER A 147 -1.48 0.04 -1.11
CA SER A 147 -1.11 -0.15 0.29
C SER A 147 0.33 0.25 0.59
N ASP A 148 1.09 0.67 -0.43
CA ASP A 148 2.48 1.10 -0.25
C ASP A 148 2.55 2.35 0.62
N SER A 149 3.51 2.34 1.54
CA SER A 149 3.82 3.46 2.42
C SER A 149 4.73 4.45 1.70
N VAL A 150 4.31 5.71 1.65
CA VAL A 150 5.06 6.82 1.05
C VAL A 150 5.16 7.98 2.04
N TRP A 151 6.04 8.93 1.77
CA TRP A 151 6.23 10.11 2.59
C TRP A 151 5.25 11.22 2.23
N TRP A 152 4.55 11.73 3.24
CA TRP A 152 3.65 12.86 3.13
C TRP A 152 4.24 14.04 3.88
N ARG A 153 4.07 15.26 3.38
CA ARG A 153 4.49 16.51 4.01
C ARG A 153 3.29 17.32 4.43
N CYS A 154 3.26 17.78 5.69
CA CYS A 154 2.07 18.43 6.22
C CYS A 154 1.99 19.85 5.67
N ARG A 155 0.86 20.23 5.06
CA ARG A 155 0.67 21.60 4.57
C ARG A 155 0.73 22.64 5.70
N THR A 156 0.31 22.26 6.91
CA THR A 156 0.22 23.18 8.05
C THR A 156 1.57 23.39 8.73
N CYS A 157 2.33 22.33 9.00
CA CYS A 157 3.57 22.42 9.78
C CYS A 157 4.84 22.00 9.04
N GLY A 158 4.71 21.51 7.80
CA GLY A 158 5.85 21.04 7.01
C GLY A 158 6.45 19.70 7.45
N HIS A 159 5.95 19.06 8.51
CA HIS A 159 6.44 17.76 8.99
C HIS A 159 6.18 16.66 7.97
N SER A 160 7.21 15.87 7.68
CA SER A 160 7.12 14.70 6.81
C SER A 160 6.89 13.40 7.58
N TRP A 161 5.87 12.63 7.24
CA TRP A 161 5.56 11.34 7.87
C TRP A 161 5.24 10.25 6.85
N ALA A 162 5.46 8.98 7.21
CA ALA A 162 5.12 7.84 6.38
C ALA A 162 3.67 7.41 6.60
N ALA A 163 2.92 7.22 5.52
CA ALA A 163 1.57 6.64 5.54
C ALA A 163 1.23 6.00 4.19
N THR A 164 0.30 5.04 4.20
CA THR A 164 -0.12 4.37 2.96
C THR A 164 -1.00 5.27 2.10
N VAL A 165 -0.84 5.20 0.78
CA VAL A 165 -1.63 6.02 -0.18
C VAL A 165 -3.11 5.73 -0.07
N GLY A 166 -3.52 4.46 -0.08
CA GLY A 166 -4.90 4.06 0.14
C GLY A 166 -5.45 4.55 1.49
N GLY A 167 -4.63 4.53 2.55
CA GLY A 167 -5.01 5.06 3.85
C GLY A 167 -5.35 6.55 3.80
N ARG A 168 -4.60 7.34 3.03
CA ARG A 168 -4.88 8.78 2.80
C ARG A 168 -6.13 9.02 1.97
N VAL A 169 -6.30 8.25 0.89
CA VAL A 169 -7.46 8.37 -0.01
C VAL A 169 -8.79 8.06 0.68
N HIS A 170 -8.83 7.06 1.57
CA HIS A 170 -10.08 6.59 2.20
C HIS A 170 -10.53 7.41 3.42
N ALA A 171 -9.91 8.56 3.71
CA ALA A 171 -10.29 9.50 4.79
C ALA A 171 -10.36 8.92 6.23
N LYS A 172 -9.93 7.67 6.45
CA LYS A 172 -9.64 7.11 7.79
C LYS A 172 -8.14 7.21 8.15
N GLY A 173 -7.30 7.66 7.22
CA GLY A 173 -5.90 7.97 7.47
C GLY A 173 -5.80 9.22 8.33
N LYS A 174 -5.35 9.04 9.58
CA LYS A 174 -5.01 10.14 10.49
C LYS A 174 -4.10 11.11 9.73
N GLY A 175 -4.48 12.39 9.71
CA GLY A 175 -3.62 13.45 9.16
C GLY A 175 -2.31 13.55 9.94
N CYS A 176 -1.51 14.59 9.67
CA CYS A 176 -0.26 14.78 10.41
C CYS A 176 -0.51 14.70 11.93
N LEU A 177 0.12 13.73 12.60
CA LEU A 177 -0.03 13.53 14.05
C LEU A 177 0.42 14.75 14.85
N ALA A 178 1.30 15.57 14.27
CA ALA A 178 1.72 16.85 14.84
C ALA A 178 0.65 17.95 14.78
N CYS A 179 -0.36 17.84 13.91
CA CYS A 179 -1.40 18.86 13.72
C CYS A 179 -2.80 18.42 14.18
N SER A 180 -2.98 17.16 14.60
CA SER A 180 -4.26 16.66 15.08
C SER A 180 -4.69 17.39 16.36
N LYS A 181 -5.82 18.12 16.32
CA LYS A 181 -6.44 18.82 17.47
C LYS A 181 -6.87 17.91 18.64
N ARG A 182 -6.60 16.60 18.56
CA ARG A 182 -6.79 15.60 19.64
C ARG A 182 -5.45 15.05 20.16
N GLY A 183 -4.35 15.77 19.95
CA GLY A 183 -2.99 15.40 20.34
C GLY A 183 -2.27 16.52 21.10
N PHE A 184 -1.16 16.14 21.73
CA PHE A 184 -0.24 17.01 22.45
C PHE A 184 0.29 18.14 21.53
N ASP A 185 0.25 19.38 22.01
CA ASP A 185 0.72 20.57 21.27
C ASP A 185 2.25 20.57 21.17
N GLN A 186 2.77 20.36 19.96
CA GLN A 186 4.20 20.30 19.70
C GLN A 186 4.85 21.69 19.56
N PHE A 187 4.07 22.76 19.39
CA PHE A 187 4.58 24.13 19.22
C PHE A 187 4.56 24.91 20.53
N GLY A 188 3.63 24.59 21.44
CA GLY A 188 3.63 25.09 22.81
C GLY A 188 4.73 24.46 23.67
N ARG A 189 4.74 24.76 24.98
CA ARG A 189 5.67 24.12 25.91
C ARG A 189 5.29 22.66 26.15
N GLY A 190 6.29 21.80 26.26
CA GLY A 190 6.11 20.38 26.56
C GLY A 190 6.74 19.98 27.89
N VAL A 191 6.24 18.91 28.47
CA VAL A 191 6.77 18.29 29.68
C VAL A 191 6.91 16.80 29.43
N VAL A 192 8.09 16.24 29.70
CA VAL A 192 8.28 14.79 29.85
C VAL A 192 8.15 14.46 31.33
N TYR A 193 7.33 13.47 31.66
CA TYR A 193 7.17 12.99 33.02
C TYR A 193 7.44 11.48 33.09
N PHE A 194 8.00 11.06 34.23
CA PHE A 194 8.23 9.67 34.59
C PHE A 194 7.47 9.36 35.87
N LEU A 195 6.58 8.36 35.80
CA LEU A 195 5.72 7.94 36.90
C LEU A 195 6.02 6.50 37.33
N LYS A 196 5.74 6.22 38.59
CA LYS A 196 5.74 4.89 39.20
C LYS A 196 4.38 4.58 39.80
N HIS A 197 3.87 3.38 39.58
CA HIS A 197 2.73 2.86 40.31
C HIS A 197 3.19 1.74 41.25
N PRO A 198 3.25 1.96 42.58
CA PRO A 198 3.77 0.97 43.52
C PRO A 198 2.97 -0.34 43.52
N LEU A 199 1.62 -0.27 43.51
CA LEU A 199 0.78 -1.48 43.58
C LEU A 199 0.77 -2.32 42.29
N LEU A 200 0.88 -1.69 41.13
CA LEU A 200 0.92 -2.36 39.83
C LEU A 200 2.35 -2.73 39.40
N ASN A 201 3.34 -2.42 40.25
CA ASN A 201 4.76 -2.54 39.96
C ASN A 201 5.15 -2.03 38.56
N ALA A 202 4.69 -0.82 38.23
CA ALA A 202 4.75 -0.31 36.86
C ALA A 202 5.47 1.03 36.77
N TYR A 203 6.25 1.19 35.71
CA TYR A 203 6.78 2.48 35.27
C TYR A 203 6.06 2.98 34.04
N LYS A 204 6.00 4.31 33.91
CA LYS A 204 5.40 5.00 32.78
C LYS A 204 6.14 6.28 32.46
N VAL A 205 6.55 6.44 31.20
CA VAL A 205 7.07 7.71 30.68
C VAL A 205 6.07 8.27 29.68
N GLY A 206 5.70 9.53 29.83
CA GLY A 206 4.73 10.19 28.97
C GLY A 206 4.97 11.69 28.84
N ILE A 207 4.23 12.33 27.93
CA ILE A 207 4.26 13.79 27.73
C ILE A 207 2.94 14.51 28.02
N THR A 208 3.03 15.76 28.41
CA THR A 208 1.89 16.68 28.55
C THR A 208 2.28 18.12 28.21
N GLY A 209 1.32 18.94 27.80
CA GLY A 209 1.54 20.37 27.69
C GLY A 209 1.84 20.99 29.06
N SER A 210 1.95 22.31 29.13
CA SER A 210 2.37 23.03 30.37
C SER A 210 1.38 22.92 31.54
N ASN A 211 0.19 22.32 31.35
CA ASN A 211 -0.74 22.09 32.44
C ASN A 211 -0.55 20.69 33.04
N ASP A 212 -0.47 20.63 34.36
CA ASP A 212 -0.21 19.39 35.11
C ASP A 212 -1.44 18.47 35.20
N ARG A 213 -2.54 18.78 34.48
CA ARG A 213 -3.82 18.05 34.57
C ARG A 213 -3.65 16.56 34.32
N ARG A 214 -2.80 16.17 33.36
CA ARG A 214 -2.57 14.76 33.02
C ARG A 214 -1.80 14.03 34.13
N ILE A 215 -0.78 14.68 34.70
CA ILE A 215 0.01 14.14 35.82
C ILE A 215 -0.89 14.01 37.06
N GLN A 216 -1.70 15.03 37.36
CA GLN A 216 -2.67 15.01 38.47
C GLN A 216 -3.73 13.92 38.30
N ALA A 217 -4.20 13.69 37.07
CA ALA A 217 -5.14 12.61 36.80
C ALA A 217 -4.54 11.22 37.07
N PHE A 218 -3.28 11.00 36.70
CA PHE A 218 -2.56 9.76 37.06
C PHE A 218 -2.32 9.67 38.58
N ALA A 219 -2.00 10.78 39.25
CA ALA A 219 -1.86 10.81 40.70
C ALA A 219 -3.16 10.37 41.41
N GLY A 220 -4.32 10.81 40.90
CA GLY A 220 -5.62 10.34 41.37
C GLY A 220 -5.90 8.84 41.17
N GLN A 221 -5.06 8.13 40.40
CA GLN A 221 -5.10 6.68 40.20
C GLN A 221 -3.92 5.96 40.87
N GLY A 222 -3.22 6.58 41.81
CA GLY A 222 -2.15 5.92 42.57
C GLY A 222 -0.77 5.94 41.91
N TRP A 223 -0.58 6.73 40.86
CA TRP A 223 0.74 6.97 40.26
C TRP A 223 1.49 8.08 41.00
N THR A 224 2.78 7.89 41.22
CA THR A 224 3.68 8.88 41.82
C THR A 224 4.57 9.47 40.75
N LEU A 225 4.67 10.81 40.70
CA LEU A 225 5.65 11.50 39.85
C LEU A 225 7.06 11.28 40.41
N VAL A 226 7.91 10.62 39.64
CA VAL A 226 9.32 10.34 39.99
C VAL A 226 10.24 11.40 39.39
N PHE A 227 10.00 11.78 38.14
CA PHE A 227 10.82 12.78 37.45
C PHE A 227 10.03 13.59 36.43
N ARG A 228 10.48 14.82 36.20
CA ARG A 228 9.88 15.80 35.29
C ARG A 228 10.98 16.60 34.61
N GLU A 229 10.84 16.80 33.31
CA GLU A 229 11.69 17.68 32.50
C GLU A 229 10.81 18.58 31.62
N ASP A 230 11.04 19.88 31.67
CA ASP A 230 10.26 20.89 30.93
C ASP A 230 11.02 21.35 29.67
N PHE A 231 10.28 21.52 28.57
CA PHE A 231 10.80 21.90 27.27
C PHE A 231 10.08 23.14 26.75
N ALA A 232 10.85 24.06 26.13
CA ALA A 232 10.29 25.23 25.47
C ALA A 232 9.35 24.86 24.31
N ARG A 233 9.61 23.73 23.65
CA ARG A 233 8.82 23.21 22.53
C ARG A 233 8.36 21.78 22.82
N GLY A 234 7.07 21.52 22.62
CA GLY A 234 6.51 20.20 22.80
C GLY A 234 7.14 19.17 21.86
N ALA A 235 7.53 19.57 20.65
CA ALA A 235 8.23 18.71 19.71
C ALA A 235 9.48 18.06 20.31
N ASP A 236 10.22 18.78 21.16
CA ASP A 236 11.44 18.28 21.80
C ASP A 236 11.09 17.25 22.90
N ALA A 237 10.05 17.54 23.70
CA ALA A 237 9.53 16.58 24.68
C ALA A 237 9.05 15.27 24.02
N LEU A 238 8.36 15.38 22.89
CA LEU A 238 7.89 14.21 22.11
C LEU A 238 9.06 13.40 21.54
N GLU A 239 10.12 14.06 21.07
CA GLU A 239 11.31 13.36 20.58
C GLU A 239 11.98 12.55 21.69
N VAL A 240 12.09 13.12 22.90
CA VAL A 240 12.61 12.43 24.09
C VAL A 240 11.75 11.23 24.47
N GLU A 241 10.43 11.39 24.58
CA GLU A 241 9.50 10.28 24.89
C GLU A 241 9.61 9.16 23.86
N THR A 242 9.62 9.51 22.58
CA THR A 242 9.74 8.56 21.47
C THR A 242 11.05 7.76 21.57
N ALA A 243 12.15 8.43 21.90
CA ALA A 243 13.44 7.78 22.08
C ALA A 243 13.44 6.81 23.27
N VAL A 244 12.81 7.18 24.39
CA VAL A 244 12.67 6.30 25.56
C VAL A 244 11.80 5.08 25.26
N HIS A 245 10.66 5.25 24.59
CA HIS A 245 9.82 4.11 24.21
C HIS A 245 10.50 3.21 23.18
N ARG A 246 11.27 3.77 22.25
CA ARG A 246 12.09 2.99 21.32
C ARG A 246 13.11 2.16 22.09
N TRP A 247 13.82 2.77 23.03
CA TRP A 247 14.79 2.09 23.88
C TRP A 247 14.15 0.91 24.62
N TRP A 248 12.99 1.11 25.26
CA TRP A 248 12.27 0.02 25.91
C TRP A 248 11.84 -1.09 24.94
N ARG A 249 11.24 -0.74 23.80
CA ARG A 249 10.59 -1.71 22.90
C ARG A 249 11.54 -2.39 21.92
N LYS A 250 12.59 -1.71 21.49
CA LYS A 250 13.48 -2.16 20.42
C LYS A 250 14.86 -2.54 20.93
N ASP A 251 15.42 -1.74 21.83
CA ASP A 251 16.80 -1.95 22.26
C ASP A 251 16.84 -2.95 23.42
N LEU A 252 15.91 -2.85 24.38
CA LEU A 252 15.80 -3.77 25.51
C LEU A 252 14.77 -4.87 25.32
N ASN A 253 13.91 -4.78 24.30
CA ASN A 253 12.84 -5.74 24.02
C ASN A 253 11.88 -5.99 25.21
N LEU A 254 11.62 -4.95 26.02
CA LEU A 254 10.69 -5.02 27.14
C LEU A 254 9.24 -5.04 26.65
N PRO A 255 8.36 -5.90 27.20
CA PRO A 255 6.95 -5.99 26.82
C PRO A 255 6.10 -4.88 27.43
N VAL A 256 4.91 -4.65 26.86
CA VAL A 256 3.93 -3.74 27.47
C VAL A 256 3.49 -4.38 28.78
N TRP A 257 3.66 -3.67 29.90
CA TRP A 257 3.41 -4.28 31.22
C TRP A 257 1.94 -4.25 31.61
N LEU A 258 1.28 -3.11 31.46
CA LEU A 258 -0.12 -2.95 31.82
C LEU A 258 -1.05 -3.09 30.62
N ALA A 259 -2.23 -3.66 30.87
CA ALA A 259 -3.34 -3.68 29.94
C ALA A 259 -4.22 -2.43 30.06
N PHE A 260 -5.12 -2.23 29.09
CA PHE A 260 -6.10 -1.14 29.15
C PHE A 260 -7.00 -1.22 30.40
N SER A 261 -7.30 -2.43 30.88
CA SER A 261 -8.09 -2.64 32.11
C SER A 261 -7.46 -2.04 33.36
N ASP A 262 -6.13 -1.97 33.39
CA ASP A 262 -5.39 -1.61 34.60
C ASP A 262 -5.29 -0.09 34.77
N ILE A 263 -5.25 0.65 33.66
CA ILE A 263 -5.20 2.14 33.63
C ILE A 263 -6.57 2.77 33.32
N GLY A 264 -7.45 2.05 32.62
CA GLY A 264 -8.76 2.53 32.22
C GLY A 264 -8.71 3.74 31.28
N LYS A 265 -9.67 4.66 31.45
CA LYS A 265 -9.97 5.74 30.49
C LYS A 265 -8.85 6.79 30.33
N LEU A 266 -7.87 6.87 31.23
CA LEU A 266 -6.72 7.78 31.07
C LEU A 266 -5.79 7.36 29.93
N GLY A 267 -5.79 6.06 29.59
CA GLY A 267 -4.99 5.49 28.51
C GLY A 267 -3.47 5.56 28.75
N GLY A 268 -2.69 5.11 27.77
CA GLY A 268 -1.23 5.08 27.86
C GLY A 268 -0.67 3.79 28.49
N HIS A 269 -1.43 2.69 28.46
CA HIS A 269 -0.97 1.37 28.91
C HIS A 269 0.20 0.85 28.05
N THR A 270 0.22 1.15 26.75
CA THR A 270 1.32 0.84 25.81
C THR A 270 2.66 1.50 26.16
N GLU A 271 2.64 2.50 27.05
CA GLU A 271 3.79 3.30 27.47
C GLU A 271 4.33 2.82 28.84
N THR A 272 4.08 1.55 29.20
CA THR A 272 4.44 0.98 30.51
C THR A 272 5.41 -0.20 30.40
N ILE A 273 6.22 -0.36 31.44
CA ILE A 273 7.11 -1.50 31.69
C ILE A 273 7.01 -1.94 33.16
N CYS A 274 7.47 -3.15 33.49
CA CYS A 274 7.61 -3.61 34.87
C CYS A 274 8.69 -2.80 35.58
N ALA A 275 8.45 -2.42 36.83
CA ALA A 275 9.39 -1.62 37.62
C ALA A 275 10.61 -2.41 38.12
N ASP A 276 10.62 -3.74 37.95
CA ASP A 276 11.76 -4.60 38.29
C ASP A 276 12.81 -4.68 37.16
N GLU A 277 12.45 -4.25 35.94
CA GLU A 277 13.31 -4.38 34.75
C GLU A 277 14.43 -3.33 34.72
N LEU A 278 14.19 -2.17 35.32
CA LEU A 278 15.11 -1.03 35.33
C LEU A 278 15.03 -0.31 36.67
N SER A 279 16.12 0.29 37.12
CA SER A 279 16.07 1.22 38.25
C SER A 279 15.50 2.58 37.84
N GLU A 280 14.94 3.33 38.79
CA GLU A 280 14.50 4.72 38.57
C GLU A 280 15.66 5.58 38.05
N PHE A 281 16.87 5.34 38.54
CA PHE A 281 18.09 6.03 38.12
C PHE A 281 18.40 5.81 36.63
N GLU A 282 18.28 4.59 36.12
CA GLU A 282 18.53 4.28 34.71
C GLU A 282 17.52 4.99 33.79
N VAL A 283 16.23 4.97 34.16
CA VAL A 283 15.19 5.65 33.37
C VAL A 283 15.41 7.17 33.37
N ILE A 284 15.68 7.77 34.54
CA ILE A 284 15.95 9.21 34.65
C ILE A 284 17.20 9.61 33.87
N SER A 285 18.27 8.82 33.99
CA SER A 285 19.53 9.08 33.29
C SER A 285 19.33 9.01 31.78
N ARG A 286 18.53 8.06 31.28
CA ARG A 286 18.18 7.99 29.87
C ARG A 286 17.38 9.21 29.41
N ILE A 287 16.35 9.62 30.16
CA ILE A 287 15.55 10.81 29.83
C ILE A 287 16.45 12.04 29.73
N LYS A 288 17.34 12.26 30.71
CA LYS A 288 18.28 13.39 30.71
C LYS A 288 19.27 13.35 29.54
N ALA A 289 19.79 12.17 29.21
CA ALA A 289 20.70 11.98 28.09
C ALA A 289 20.01 12.33 26.75
N GLU A 290 18.78 11.87 26.55
CA GLU A 290 17.98 12.21 25.37
C GLU A 290 17.61 13.69 25.33
N ALA A 291 17.23 14.29 26.46
CA ALA A 291 16.95 15.73 26.55
C ALA A 291 18.17 16.55 26.10
N LYS A 292 19.37 16.21 26.59
CA LYS A 292 20.62 16.85 26.19
C LYS A 292 20.90 16.66 24.69
N ARG A 293 20.70 15.46 24.15
CA ARG A 293 20.90 15.18 22.72
C ARG A 293 19.97 16.02 21.84
N VAL A 294 18.68 16.09 22.21
CA VAL A 294 17.67 16.83 21.45
C VAL A 294 17.98 18.33 21.46
N LEU A 295 18.29 18.91 22.61
CA LEU A 295 18.61 20.34 22.73
C LEU A 295 19.89 20.72 21.96
N ALA A 296 20.96 19.92 22.07
CA ALA A 296 22.19 20.16 21.32
C ALA A 296 21.98 20.10 19.79
N GLY A 297 21.13 19.18 19.32
CA GLY A 297 20.76 19.09 17.91
C GLY A 297 20.00 20.31 17.39
N ARG A 298 19.25 21.03 18.26
CA ARG A 298 18.55 22.26 17.90
C ARG A 298 19.49 23.45 17.79
N GLU A 299 20.43 23.59 18.71
CA GLU A 299 21.44 24.65 18.70
C GLU A 299 22.25 24.61 17.38
N ALA A 300 22.74 23.42 17.01
CA ALA A 300 23.47 23.22 15.76
C ALA A 300 22.64 23.54 14.49
N LEU A 301 21.33 23.31 14.51
CA LEU A 301 20.44 23.68 13.39
C LEU A 301 20.24 25.19 13.32
N SER A 302 20.10 25.86 14.46
CA SER A 302 19.94 27.32 14.49
C SER A 302 21.20 28.06 14.02
N GLU A 303 22.39 27.59 14.41
CA GLU A 303 23.67 28.16 13.97
C GLU A 303 23.88 28.00 12.46
N ASN A 304 23.55 26.83 11.90
CA ASN A 304 23.64 26.60 10.45
C ASN A 304 22.65 27.45 9.65
N THR A 305 21.45 27.73 10.17
CA THR A 305 20.50 28.64 9.51
C THR A 305 20.91 30.11 9.59
N ALA A 306 21.62 30.51 10.65
CA ALA A 306 22.14 31.87 10.80
C ALA A 306 23.41 32.10 9.96
N ALA A 307 24.20 31.06 9.73
CA ALA A 307 25.39 31.13 8.86
C ALA A 307 25.06 31.07 7.36
N ALA A 308 23.84 30.66 6.99
CA ALA A 308 23.37 30.56 5.61
C ALA A 308 22.47 31.73 5.16
N ALA A 309 22.25 32.72 6.04
CA ALA A 309 21.48 33.94 5.78
C ALA A 309 22.42 35.16 5.75
#